data_AF-A0A0G1WE25-F1
#
_entry.id   AF-A0A0G1WE25-F1
#
_cell.length_a   1.000
_cell.length_b   1.000
_cell.length_c   1.000
_cell.angle_alpha   90.00
_cell.angle_beta   90.00
_cell.angle_gamma   90.00
#
_symmetry.space_group_name_H-M   'P 1'
#
loop_
_entity.id
_entity.type
_entity.pdbx_description
1 polymer ?
#
loop_
_entity_poly.entity_id
_entity_poly.type
_entity_poly.pdbx_seq_one_letter_code
_entity_poly.pdbx_strand_id
1 'polypeptide(L)' 'MKPQDIAFIIVVMVLIALRRPNYFIYAGLSCLALAIPLFTLWVFFTAQHLVWYAGFFFLLFILFSLRRQHKVQ' A
#
# COMPACT_ATOMS: atom_id res chain seq x y z
N MET A 1 -16.37 7.44 -5.33
CA MET A 1 -15.03 6.81 -5.32
C MET A 1 -14.30 7.28 -6.54
N LYS A 2 -13.12 7.90 -6.38
CA LYS A 2 -12.31 8.22 -7.56
C LYS A 2 -11.83 6.89 -8.18
N PRO A 3 -11.61 6.81 -9.49
CA PRO A 3 -11.08 5.59 -10.12
C PRO A 3 -9.79 5.07 -9.45
N GLN A 4 -9.00 5.97 -8.84
CA GLN A 4 -7.83 5.65 -8.02
C GLN A 4 -8.13 4.80 -6.78
N ASP A 5 -9.25 5.05 -6.10
CA ASP A 5 -9.61 4.30 -4.89
C ASP A 5 -9.99 2.87 -5.25
N ILE A 6 -10.64 2.69 -6.40
CA ILE A 6 -11.02 1.38 -6.94
C ILE A 6 -9.77 0.59 -7.33
N ALA A 7 -8.83 1.24 -8.05
CA ALA A 7 -7.55 0.63 -8.39
C ALA A 7 -6.78 0.20 -7.14
N PHE A 8 -6.76 1.03 -6.09
CA PHE A 8 -6.14 0.70 -4.81
C PHE A 8 -6.78 -0.53 -4.16
N ILE A 9 -8.12 -0.61 -4.09
CA ILE A 9 -8.84 -1.75 -3.53
C ILE A 9 -8.51 -3.04 -4.29
N ILE A 10 -8.45 -2.99 -5.62
CA ILE A 10 -8.10 -4.15 -6.45
C ILE A 10 -6.68 -4.61 -6.12
N VAL A 11 -5.70 -3.71 -6.05
CA VAL A 11 -4.31 -4.04 -5.71
C VAL A 11 -4.23 -4.66 -4.31
N VAL A 12 -4.93 -4.10 -3.32
CA VAL A 12 -4.99 -4.64 -1.96
C VAL A 12 -5.58 -6.05 -1.96
N MET A 13 -6.70 -6.29 -2.65
CA MET A 13 -7.32 -7.61 -2.74
C MET A 13 -6.39 -8.65 -3.36
N VAL A 14 -5.71 -8.28 -4.44
CA VAL A 14 -4.71 -9.14 -5.09
C VAL A 14 -3.56 -9.45 -4.14
N LEU A 15 -2.96 -8.45 -3.49
CA LEU A 15 -1.85 -8.66 -2.54
C LEU A 15 -2.24 -9.56 -1.36
N ILE A 16 -3.44 -9.38 -0.82
CA ILE A 16 -3.98 -10.24 0.24
C ILE A 16 -4.13 -11.69 -0.26
N ALA A 17 -4.62 -11.89 -1.48
CA ALA A 17 -4.75 -13.22 -2.09
C ALA A 17 -3.38 -13.90 -2.31
N LEU A 18 -2.35 -13.14 -2.69
CA LEU A 18 -0.99 -13.65 -2.86
C LEU A 18 -0.31 -14.08 -1.54
N ARG A 19 -0.77 -13.60 -0.37
CA ARG A 19 -0.28 -13.95 0.99
C ARG A 19 1.25 -13.82 1.20
N ARG A 20 1.96 -13.09 0.35
CA ARG A 20 3.41 -12.87 0.50
C ARG A 20 3.64 -11.49 1.13
N PRO A 21 4.18 -11.43 2.37
CA PRO A 21 4.29 -10.17 3.10
C PRO A 21 5.18 -9.16 2.36
N ASN A 22 6.25 -9.60 1.69
CA ASN A 22 7.18 -8.71 1.02
C ASN A 22 6.53 -7.85 -0.09
N TYR A 23 5.44 -8.31 -0.73
CA TYR A 23 4.75 -7.51 -1.75
C TYR A 23 4.07 -6.27 -1.17
N PHE A 24 3.65 -6.29 0.11
CA PHE A 24 3.10 -5.11 0.77
C PHE A 24 4.13 -3.99 0.90
N ILE A 25 5.40 -4.32 1.12
CA ILE A 25 6.49 -3.33 1.15
C ILE A 25 6.68 -2.71 -0.23
N TYR A 26 6.81 -3.53 -1.27
CA TYR A 26 6.99 -3.03 -2.64
C TYR A 26 5.80 -2.17 -3.09
N ALA A 27 4.56 -2.56 -2.76
CA ALA A 27 3.38 -1.77 -3.05
C ALA A 27 3.39 -0.42 -2.31
N GLY A 28 3.69 -0.40 -1.01
CA GLY A 28 3.81 0.83 -0.23
C GLY A 28 4.89 1.79 -0.77
N LEU A 29 6.06 1.25 -1.14
CA LEU A 29 7.13 2.01 -1.79
C LEU A 29 6.71 2.57 -3.15
N SER A 30 6.00 1.79 -3.96
CA SER A 30 5.50 2.28 -5.25
C SER A 30 4.49 3.41 -5.09
N CYS A 31 3.63 3.35 -4.07
CA CYS A 31 2.71 4.45 -3.73
C CYS A 31 3.47 5.73 -3.33
N LEU A 32 4.54 5.62 -2.54
CA LEU A 32 5.37 6.79 -2.20
C LEU A 32 6.13 7.34 -3.42
N ALA A 33 6.71 6.45 -4.23
CA ALA A 33 7.42 6.81 -5.45
C ALA A 33 6.52 7.55 -6.44
N LEU A 34 5.24 7.17 -6.53
CA LEU A 34 4.24 7.87 -7.34
C LEU A 34 3.72 9.14 -6.64
N ALA A 35 3.69 9.20 -5.31
CA ALA A 35 3.25 10.40 -4.59
C ALA A 35 4.20 11.59 -4.83
N ILE A 36 5.52 11.35 -4.87
CA ILE A 36 6.54 12.37 -5.08
C ILE A 36 6.30 13.21 -6.36
N PRO A 37 6.16 12.62 -7.57
CA PRO A 37 5.90 13.39 -8.78
C PRO A 37 4.53 14.09 -8.74
N LEU A 38 3.53 13.51 -8.07
CA LEU A 38 2.22 14.15 -7.95
C LEU A 38 2.26 15.38 -7.04
N PHE A 39 3.08 15.38 -5.99
CA PHE A 39 3.35 16.59 -5.21
C PHE A 39 4.06 17.66 -6.04
N THR A 40 5.03 17.28 -6.89
CA THR A 40 5.68 18.25 -7.79
C THR A 40 4.74 18.83 -8.85
N LEU A 41 3.72 18.07 -9.26
CA LEU A 41 2.67 18.51 -10.17
C LEU A 41 1.52 19.26 -9.47
N TRP A 42 1.66 19.57 -8.18
CA TRP A 42 0.65 20.27 -7.37
C TRP A 42 -0.71 19.52 -7.28
N VAL A 43 -0.70 18.19 -7.50
CA VAL A 43 -1.89 17.33 -7.38
C VAL A 43 -2.01 16.79 -5.95
N PHE A 44 -2.21 17.68 -4.99
CA PHE A 44 -2.17 17.35 -3.56
C PHE A 44 -3.22 16.33 -3.13
N PHE A 45 -4.43 16.42 -3.68
CA PHE A 45 -5.53 15.55 -3.25
C PHE A 45 -5.24 14.08 -3.54
N THR A 46 -4.71 13.78 -4.73
CA THR A 46 -4.31 12.41 -5.06
C THR A 46 -3.02 12.01 -4.34
N ALA A 47 -2.04 12.91 -4.27
CA ALA A 47 -0.76 12.61 -3.63
C ALA A 47 -0.94 12.22 -2.15
N GLN A 48 -1.79 12.94 -1.42
CA GLN A 48 -2.12 12.64 -0.03
C GLN A 48 -2.79 11.28 0.12
N HIS A 49 -3.73 10.93 -0.76
CA HIS A 49 -4.35 9.60 -0.76
C HIS A 49 -3.32 8.49 -0.99
N LEU A 50 -2.36 8.67 -1.91
CA LEU A 50 -1.28 7.71 -2.14
C LEU A 50 -0.38 7.53 -0.90
N VAL A 51 -0.14 8.59 -0.13
CA VAL A 51 0.59 8.50 1.15
C VAL A 51 -0.20 7.71 2.18
N TRP A 52 -1.52 7.95 2.32
CA TRP A 52 -2.38 7.14 3.19
C TRP A 52 -2.39 5.66 2.79
N TYR A 53 -2.44 5.39 1.48
CA TYR A 53 -2.37 4.05 0.90
C TYR A 53 -1.04 3.36 1.19
N ALA A 54 0.07 4.06 1.08
CA ALA A 54 1.38 3.54 1.48
C ALA A 54 1.42 3.18 2.96
N GLY A 55 0.92 4.07 3.83
CA GLY A 55 0.83 3.82 5.26
C GLY A 55 0.00 2.57 5.58
N PHE A 56 -1.13 2.40 4.89
CA PHE A 56 -1.98 1.22 5.03
C PHE A 56 -1.26 -0.08 4.60
N PHE A 57 -0.50 -0.06 3.49
CA PHE A 57 0.28 -1.21 3.06
C PHE A 57 1.39 -1.58 4.07
N PHE A 58 2.10 -0.61 4.64
CA PHE A 58 3.09 -0.89 5.67
C PHE A 58 2.47 -1.43 6.96
N LEU A 59 1.30 -0.90 7.35
CA LEU A 59 0.55 -1.41 8.50
C LEU A 59 0.14 -2.88 8.27
N LEU A 60 -0.40 -3.20 7.09
CA LEU A 60 -0.71 -4.59 6.72
C LEU A 60 0.53 -5.48 6.74
N PHE A 61 1.66 -5.01 6.18
CA PHE A 61 2.92 -5.75 6.23
C PHE A 61 3.30 -6.12 7.67
N ILE A 62 3.25 -5.15 8.59
CA ILE A 62 3.58 -5.36 10.01
C ILE A 62 2.62 -6.39 10.63
N LEU A 63 1.30 -6.23 10.44
CA LEU A 63 0.29 -7.17 10.97
C LEU A 63 0.50 -8.60 10.45
N PHE A 64 0.74 -8.77 9.16
CA PHE A 64 0.99 -10.08 8.56
C PHE A 64 2.34 -10.67 8.99
N SER A 65 3.37 -9.84 9.11
CA SER A 65 4.69 -10.26 9.58
C SER A 65 4.62 -10.76 11.02
N LEU A 66 3.95 -10.02 11.91
CA LEU A 66 3.74 -10.42 13.31
C LEU A 66 2.97 -11.74 13.43
N ARG A 67 1.88 -11.92 12.67
CA ARG A 67 1.13 -13.19 12.67
C ARG A 67 1.95 -14.37 12.12
N ARG A 68 2.86 -14.13 11.17
CA ARG A 68 3.72 -15.17 10.61
C ARG A 68 4.76 -15.62 11.63
N GLN A 69 5.38 -14.70 12.38
CA GLN A 69 6.33 -15.03 13.44
C GLN A 69 5.68 -15.91 14.51
N HIS A 70 4.42 -15.63 14.88
CA HIS A 70 3.69 -16.39 15.90
C HIS A 70 3.31 -17.83 15.50
N LYS A 71 3.37 -18.17 14.20
CA LYS A 71 3.10 -19.53 13.71
C LYS A 71 4.34 -20.43 13.64
N VAL A 72 5.52 -19.89 13.91
CA VAL A 72 6.81 -20.59 13.82
C VAL A 72 7.33 -21.00 15.21
N GLN A 73 6.65 -20.60 16.29
CA GLN A 73 6.81 -21.15 17.64
C GLN A 73 5.74 -22.22 17.87
#